data_AF-A0A7N4NR38-F1
#
_entry.id   AF-A0A7N4NR38-F1
#
_cell.length_a   1.000
_cell.length_b   1.000
_cell.length_c   1.000
_cell.angle_alpha   90.00
_cell.angle_beta   90.00
_cell.angle_gamma   90.00
#
_symmetry.space_group_name_H-M   'P 1'
#
loop_
_entity.id
_entity.type
_entity.pdbx_description
1 polymer ?
#
loop_
_entity_poly.entity_id
_entity_poly.type
_entity_poly.pdbx_seq_one_letter_code
_entity_poly.pdbx_strand_id
1 'polypeptide(L)'
;MAAEGLHENETLASLKSEAESLKSKLEEERAKLHDVELHQVAERVEALGQFVMKTRRTLKGHGNKVLCMDWCKDKRRIVSSSQDGTELLLLSIDPWD
;
A
#
# COMPACT_ATOMS: atom_id res chain seq x y z
N MET A 1 -38.24 0.46 25.05
CA MET A 1 -37.25 1.54 25.17
C MET A 1 -36.16 1.45 24.08
N ALA A 2 -36.52 1.09 22.83
CA ALA A 2 -35.54 0.86 21.74
C ALA A 2 -35.91 1.59 20.43
N ALA A 3 -36.87 2.52 20.49
CA ALA A 3 -37.37 3.25 19.32
C ALA A 3 -37.32 4.78 19.51
N GLU A 4 -36.59 5.28 20.53
CA GLU A 4 -36.35 6.71 20.71
C GLU A 4 -35.19 7.13 19.81
N GLY A 5 -35.51 7.67 18.62
CA GLY A 5 -34.54 8.21 17.67
C GLY A 5 -34.85 7.95 16.19
N LEU A 6 -35.76 7.01 15.88
CA LEU A 6 -36.08 6.61 14.50
C LEU A 6 -37.11 7.52 13.78
N HIS A 7 -37.43 8.70 14.31
CA HIS A 7 -38.52 9.56 13.82
C HIS A 7 -38.10 11.01 13.51
N GLU A 8 -36.82 11.26 13.27
CA GLU A 8 -36.36 12.53 12.71
C GLU A 8 -35.89 12.31 11.28
N ASN A 9 -36.36 13.14 10.33
CA ASN A 9 -35.83 13.12 8.97
C ASN A 9 -34.31 13.35 9.05
N GLU A 10 -33.51 12.44 8.53
CA GLU A 10 -32.06 12.56 8.51
C GLU A 10 -31.66 13.89 7.87
N THR A 11 -31.04 14.76 8.65
CA THR A 11 -30.51 16.03 8.16
C THR A 11 -29.01 15.91 7.94
N LEU A 12 -28.47 16.68 7.02
CA LEU A 12 -27.02 16.73 6.80
C LEU A 12 -26.25 17.12 8.09
N ALA A 13 -26.88 17.88 8.98
CA ALA A 13 -26.32 18.23 10.28
C ALA A 13 -26.29 17.05 11.25
N SER A 14 -27.37 16.26 11.34
CA SER A 14 -27.42 15.08 12.22
C SER A 14 -26.41 14.02 11.79
N LEU A 15 -26.28 13.76 10.48
CA LEU A 15 -25.30 12.81 9.94
C LEU A 15 -23.85 13.26 10.17
N LYS A 16 -23.56 14.57 10.07
CA LYS A 16 -22.21 15.11 10.38
C LYS A 16 -21.86 14.94 11.85
N SER A 17 -22.78 15.26 12.74
CA SER A 17 -22.61 15.10 14.19
C SER A 17 -22.36 13.63 14.55
N GLU A 18 -23.13 12.71 13.96
CA GLU A 18 -22.93 11.28 14.16
C GLU A 18 -21.56 10.81 13.63
N ALA A 19 -21.15 11.27 12.44
CA ALA A 19 -19.84 10.94 11.88
C ALA A 19 -18.68 11.44 12.76
N GLU A 20 -18.80 12.64 13.33
CA GLU A 20 -17.83 13.19 14.29
C GLU A 20 -17.80 12.37 15.58
N SER A 21 -18.96 11.97 16.10
CA SER A 21 -19.06 11.10 17.29
C SER A 21 -18.40 9.73 17.06
N LEU A 22 -18.67 9.10 15.91
CA LEU A 22 -18.06 7.83 15.53
C LEU A 22 -16.55 7.95 15.32
N LYS A 23 -16.08 9.06 14.76
CA LYS A 23 -14.65 9.35 14.62
C LYS A 23 -13.97 9.47 15.98
N SER A 24 -14.55 10.23 16.93
CA SER A 24 -14.02 10.35 18.29
C SER A 24 -13.94 8.99 18.98
N LYS A 25 -15.02 8.21 18.93
CA LYS A 25 -15.05 6.86 19.51
C LYS A 25 -13.97 5.96 18.91
N LEU A 26 -13.76 6.01 17.60
CA LEU A 26 -12.71 5.23 16.94
C LEU A 26 -11.31 5.68 17.37
N GLU A 27 -11.07 6.98 17.51
CA GLU A 27 -9.78 7.51 17.98
C GLU A 27 -9.51 7.11 19.44
N GLU A 28 -10.52 7.15 20.29
CA GLU A 28 -10.46 6.68 21.68
C GLU A 28 -10.14 5.18 21.78
N GLU A 29 -10.86 4.33 21.03
CA GLU A 29 -10.59 2.88 21.02
C GLU A 29 -9.22 2.54 20.44
N ARG A 30 -8.77 3.26 19.41
CA ARG A 30 -7.40 3.11 18.88
C ARG A 30 -6.37 3.48 19.94
N ALA A 31 -6.56 4.59 20.64
CA ALA A 31 -5.65 5.02 21.70
C ALA A 31 -5.54 4.01 22.85
N LYS A 32 -6.63 3.30 23.19
CA LYS A 32 -6.62 2.23 24.20
C LYS A 32 -5.76 1.01 23.82
N LEU A 33 -5.51 0.79 22.52
CA LEU A 33 -4.75 -0.34 22.00
C LEU A 33 -3.33 0.02 21.58
N HIS A 34 -2.96 1.31 21.61
CA HIS A 34 -1.63 1.80 21.27
C HIS A 34 -0.69 1.77 22.49
N ASP A 35 -0.36 0.56 22.97
CA ASP A 35 0.45 0.38 24.18
C ASP A 35 1.94 0.70 23.99
N VAL A 36 2.47 0.41 22.80
CA VAL A 36 3.92 0.46 22.49
C VAL A 36 4.11 0.82 21.02
N GLU A 37 5.12 1.64 20.71
CA GLU A 37 5.48 1.96 19.34
C GLU A 37 6.30 0.84 18.68
N LEU A 38 6.11 0.63 17.37
CA LEU A 38 6.77 -0.46 16.63
C LEU A 38 8.30 -0.45 16.81
N HIS A 39 8.93 0.73 16.85
CA HIS A 39 10.38 0.84 16.99
C HIS A 39 10.88 0.32 18.34
N GLN A 40 10.11 0.48 19.43
CA GLN A 40 10.47 0.00 20.77
C GLN A 40 10.43 -1.53 20.82
N VAL A 41 9.48 -2.15 20.10
CA VAL A 41 9.42 -3.62 19.95
C VAL A 41 10.58 -4.11 19.08
N ALA A 42 10.90 -3.38 18.02
CA ALA A 42 11.95 -3.72 17.07
C ALA A 42 13.38 -3.60 17.63
N GLU A 43 13.60 -2.92 18.77
CA GLU A 43 14.91 -2.88 19.46
C GLU A 43 15.46 -4.26 19.83
N ARG A 44 14.58 -5.25 19.99
CA ARG A 44 14.95 -6.65 20.26
C ARG A 44 15.41 -7.40 19.01
N VAL A 45 15.20 -6.83 17.83
CA VAL A 45 15.58 -7.43 16.54
C VAL A 45 16.99 -6.97 16.20
N GLU A 46 17.85 -7.93 15.84
CA GLU A 46 19.22 -7.60 15.42
C GLU A 46 19.22 -6.69 14.20
N ALA A 47 20.11 -5.69 14.22
CA ALA A 47 20.28 -4.77 13.10
C ALA A 47 20.80 -5.52 11.86
N LEU A 48 20.27 -5.14 10.70
CA LEU A 48 20.74 -5.68 9.42
C LEU A 48 22.18 -5.21 9.14
N GLY A 49 23.01 -6.12 8.63
CA GLY A 49 24.38 -5.82 8.22
C GLY A 49 24.47 -5.02 6.92
N GLN A 50 25.71 -4.83 6.44
CA GLN A 50 25.96 -4.10 5.19
C GLN A 50 25.44 -4.87 3.96
N PHE A 51 24.61 -4.21 3.15
CA PHE A 51 24.13 -4.75 1.88
C PHE A 51 25.05 -4.38 0.71
N VAL A 52 25.38 -5.36 -0.15
CA VAL A 52 26.13 -5.14 -1.40
C VAL A 52 25.23 -5.44 -2.60
N MET A 53 24.39 -4.46 -2.95
CA MET A 53 23.53 -4.55 -4.14
C MET A 53 24.31 -4.16 -5.39
N LYS A 54 24.16 -4.95 -6.47
CA LYS A 54 24.71 -4.63 -7.79
C LYS A 54 23.64 -4.88 -8.85
N THR A 55 23.58 -4.03 -9.86
CA THR A 55 22.72 -4.24 -11.03
C THR A 55 23.11 -5.54 -11.72
N ARG A 56 22.18 -6.49 -11.82
CA ARG A 56 22.41 -7.78 -12.50
C ARG A 56 21.99 -7.74 -13.97
N ARG A 57 20.96 -6.95 -14.29
CA ARG A 57 20.38 -6.87 -15.63
C ARG A 57 19.97 -5.45 -15.95
N THR A 58 20.16 -5.07 -17.21
CA THR A 58 19.66 -3.82 -17.77
C THR A 58 18.74 -4.20 -18.93
N LEU A 59 17.44 -4.10 -18.69
CA LEU A 59 16.41 -4.42 -19.66
C LEU A 59 16.25 -3.25 -20.63
N LYS A 60 16.56 -3.47 -21.92
CA LYS A 60 16.44 -2.46 -23.00
C LYS A 60 15.34 -2.91 -23.97
N GLY A 61 14.50 -1.98 -24.39
CA GLY A 61 13.43 -2.27 -25.34
C GLY A 61 12.42 -1.13 -25.52
N HIS A 62 12.15 -0.39 -24.45
CA HIS A 62 11.26 0.78 -24.52
C HIS A 62 11.91 1.93 -25.30
N GLY A 63 11.15 2.52 -26.23
CA GLY A 63 11.59 3.66 -27.03
C GLY A 63 11.41 5.00 -26.32
N ASN A 64 10.69 5.00 -25.19
CA ASN A 64 10.44 6.19 -24.37
C ASN A 64 10.50 5.84 -22.87
N LYS A 65 10.10 6.78 -22.01
CA LYS A 65 10.13 6.62 -20.55
C LYS A 65 9.20 5.48 -20.11
N VAL A 66 9.76 4.56 -19.32
CA VAL A 66 9.02 3.50 -18.62
C VAL A 66 8.16 4.14 -17.52
N LEU A 67 6.87 3.80 -17.48
CA LEU A 67 5.90 4.38 -16.54
C LEU A 67 5.59 3.46 -15.37
N CYS A 68 5.44 2.16 -15.63
CA CYS A 68 5.24 1.16 -14.59
C CYS A 68 5.85 -0.19 -14.95
N MET A 69 6.05 -1.03 -13.94
CA MET A 69 6.43 -2.43 -14.09
C MET A 69 5.77 -3.30 -13.02
N ASP A 70 5.57 -4.58 -13.32
CA ASP A 70 5.10 -5.56 -12.35
C ASP A 70 5.74 -6.94 -12.59
N TRP A 71 5.91 -7.70 -11.51
CA TRP A 71 6.49 -9.04 -11.56
C TRP A 71 5.40 -10.09 -11.80
N CYS A 72 5.66 -10.99 -12.74
CA CYS A 72 4.84 -12.20 -12.87
C CYS A 72 5.03 -13.11 -11.65
N LYS A 73 3.98 -13.84 -11.27
CA LYS A 73 4.00 -14.80 -10.14
C LYS A 73 5.00 -15.94 -10.30
N ASP A 74 5.47 -16.17 -11.53
CA ASP A 74 6.51 -17.15 -11.85
C ASP A 74 7.93 -16.72 -11.49
N LYS A 75 8.11 -15.48 -10.98
CA LYS A 75 9.39 -14.90 -10.55
C LYS A 75 10.44 -14.77 -11.65
N ARG A 76 10.05 -14.93 -12.92
CA ARG A 76 10.96 -14.90 -14.07
C ARG A 76 10.59 -13.88 -15.11
N ARG A 77 9.35 -13.42 -15.14
CA ARG A 77 8.90 -12.42 -16.11
C ARG A 77 8.55 -11.11 -15.43
N ILE A 78 8.83 -10.02 -16.12
CA ILE A 78 8.38 -8.68 -15.75
C ILE A 78 7.54 -8.16 -16.91
N VAL A 79 6.41 -7.55 -16.57
CA VAL A 79 5.64 -6.71 -17.49
C VAL A 79 6.04 -5.27 -17.26
N SER A 80 6.23 -4.51 -18.33
CA SER A 80 6.57 -3.08 -18.26
C SER A 80 5.84 -2.28 -19.33
N SER A 81 5.46 -1.04 -19.00
CA SER A 81 4.75 -0.12 -19.89
C SER A 81 5.56 1.16 -20.14
N SER A 82 5.37 1.78 -21.30
CA SER A 82 6.05 3.01 -21.72
C SER A 82 5.09 4.04 -22.31
N GLN A 83 5.51 5.31 -22.31
CA GLN A 83 4.76 6.44 -22.86
C GLN A 83 4.54 6.34 -24.38
N ASP A 84 5.34 5.54 -25.08
CA ASP A 84 5.24 5.32 -26.54
C ASP A 84 4.01 4.51 -26.97
N GLY A 85 3.13 4.11 -26.05
CA GLY A 85 1.95 3.30 -26.34
C GLY A 85 2.26 1.80 -26.38
N THR A 86 3.50 1.39 -26.06
CA THR A 86 3.81 -0.02 -25.77
C THR A 86 3.27 -0.32 -24.38
N GLU A 87 1.99 -0.70 -24.31
CA GLU A 87 1.32 -0.96 -23.03
C GLU A 87 1.96 -2.15 -22.29
N LEU A 88 2.60 -3.08 -23.02
CA LEU A 88 3.09 -4.34 -22.45
C LEU A 88 4.34 -4.89 -23.19
N LEU A 89 5.54 -4.70 -22.62
CA LEU A 89 6.70 -5.56 -22.93
C LEU A 89 6.83 -6.63 -21.84
N LEU A 90 6.58 -7.89 -22.19
CA LEU A 90 6.92 -9.06 -21.38
C LEU A 90 8.37 -9.43 -21.62
N LEU A 91 9.23 -9.16 -20.64
CA LEU A 91 10.64 -9.56 -20.70
C LEU A 91 10.84 -10.83 -19.86
N SER A 92 11.32 -11.89 -20.51
CA SER A 92 11.79 -13.10 -19.83
C SER A 92 13.17 -12.83 -19.25
N ILE A 93 13.30 -13.01 -17.94
CA ILE A 93 14.58 -13.03 -17.24
C ILE A 93 15.08 -14.48 -17.35
N ASP A 94 15.64 -14.84 -18.50
CA ASP A 94 16.20 -16.18 -18.69
C ASP A 94 17.45 -16.36 -17.83
N PRO A 95 17.65 -17.49 -17.12
CA PRO A 95 18.71 -17.65 -16.13
C PRO A 95 20.16 -17.57 -16.64
N TRP A 96 20.39 -17.51 -17.96
CA TRP A 96 21.68 -17.79 -18.60
C TRP A 96 22.30 -16.62 -19.40
N ASP A 97 21.84 -15.38 -19.19
CA ASP A 97 22.54 -14.15 -19.59
C ASP A 97 23.00 -13.33 -18.38
#